data_AF-A0A7J0DG71-F1
#
_entry.id   AF-A0A7J0DG71-F1
#
_cell.length_a   1.000
_cell.length_b   1.000
_cell.length_c   1.000
_cell.angle_alpha   90.00
_cell.angle_beta   90.00
_cell.angle_gamma   90.00
#
_symmetry.space_group_name_H-M   'P 1'
#
loop_
_entity.id
_entity.type
_entity.pdbx_description
1 polymer ?
#
loop_
_entity_poly.entity_id
_entity_poly.type
_entity_poly.pdbx_seq_one_letter_code
_entity_poly.pdbx_strand_id
1 'polypeptide(L)'
;MLESALFLLLEGRHISEETISYSFKNEEQVYVKFWSQLQMVLKRMLATTLSANTSKSPLTSQQSLSGRSGDVGKVRELYKMSLKSTEFGQLHAMHRLWTS
;
A
#
# COMPACT_ATOMS: atom_id res chain seq x y z
N MET A 1 -3.75 12.01 2.05
CA MET A 1 -4.13 11.21 3.24
C MET A 1 -3.89 9.71 3.03
N LEU A 2 -4.33 9.10 1.92
CA LEU A 2 -4.13 7.65 1.68
C LEU A 2 -2.67 7.25 1.49
N GLU A 3 -1.86 8.05 0.80
CA GLU A 3 -0.42 7.77 0.63
C GLU A 3 0.35 7.74 1.95
N SER A 4 0.03 8.64 2.87
CA SER A 4 0.62 8.65 4.22
C SER A 4 0.20 7.41 5.01
N ALA A 5 -1.05 6.97 4.90
CA ALA A 5 -1.52 5.74 5.52
C ALA A 5 -0.82 4.51 4.95
N LEU A 6 -0.65 4.45 3.63
CA LEU A 6 0.11 3.40 2.96
C LEU A 6 1.57 3.39 3.45
N PHE A 7 2.22 4.56 3.48
CA PHE A 7 3.59 4.69 3.96
C PHE A 7 3.75 4.19 5.39
N LEU A 8 2.88 4.62 6.31
CA LEU A 8 2.89 4.17 7.70
C LEU A 8 2.68 2.66 7.84
N LEU A 9 1.81 2.05 7.03
CA LEU A 9 1.64 0.60 7.03
C LEU A 9 2.88 -0.13 6.51
N LEU A 10 3.56 0.42 5.51
CA LEU A 10 4.81 -0.13 4.97
C LEU A 10 6.03 0.06 5.89
N GLU A 11 5.97 0.95 6.88
CA GLU A 11 6.95 1.02 7.98
C GLU A 11 6.88 -0.21 8.90
N GLY A 12 5.78 -0.98 8.86
CA GLY A 12 5.68 -2.28 9.52
C GLY A 12 6.77 -3.28 9.10
N ARG A 13 7.47 -3.04 7.99
CA ARG A 13 8.65 -3.81 7.55
C ARG A 13 9.79 -3.87 8.56
N HIS A 14 9.82 -2.98 9.55
CA HIS A 14 10.85 -2.96 10.60
C HIS A 14 10.54 -3.91 11.76
N ILE A 15 9.35 -4.51 11.79
CA ILE A 15 8.97 -5.48 12.83
C ILE A 15 9.61 -6.83 12.47
N SER A 16 10.49 -7.33 13.35
CA SER A 16 11.07 -8.67 13.24
C SER A 16 10.05 -9.74 13.60
N GLU A 17 10.10 -10.90 12.95
CA GLU A 17 9.27 -12.07 13.28
C GLU A 17 9.46 -12.53 14.73
N GLU A 18 10.67 -12.40 15.28
CA GLU A 18 10.93 -12.72 16.70
C GLU A 18 10.16 -11.79 17.66
N THR A 19 10.03 -10.52 17.29
CA THR A 19 9.23 -9.56 18.06
C THR A 19 7.75 -9.92 18.02
N ILE A 20 7.29 -10.46 16.89
CA ILE A 20 5.90 -10.88 16.71
C ILE A 20 5.62 -12.11 17.56
N SER A 21 6.49 -13.12 17.46
CA SER A 21 6.28 -14.39 18.15
C SER A 21 6.31 -14.27 19.67
N TYR A 22 7.17 -13.39 20.20
CA TYR A 22 7.24 -13.15 21.63
C TYR A 22 6.10 -12.28 22.16
N SER A 23 5.60 -11.32 21.36
CA SER A 23 4.71 -10.26 21.84
C SER A 23 3.24 -10.46 21.54
N PHE A 24 2.86 -11.23 20.51
CA PHE A 24 1.46 -11.40 20.13
C PHE A 24 0.97 -12.80 20.51
N LYS A 25 0.17 -12.91 21.59
CA LYS A 25 -0.56 -14.15 21.90
C LYS A 25 -1.53 -14.63 20.80
N ASN A 26 -1.84 -13.76 19.83
CA ASN A 26 -2.79 -14.00 18.73
C ASN A 26 -2.19 -13.50 17.40
N GLU A 27 -0.98 -13.94 17.07
CA GLU A 27 -0.22 -13.52 15.86
C GLU A 27 -1.10 -13.52 14.60
N GLU A 28 -1.81 -14.62 14.36
CA GLU A 28 -2.66 -14.80 13.17
C GLU A 28 -3.73 -13.70 13.04
N GLN A 29 -4.36 -13.30 14.14
CA GLN A 29 -5.37 -12.22 14.11
C GLN A 29 -4.73 -10.86 13.81
N VAL A 30 -3.51 -10.63 14.26
CA VAL A 30 -2.76 -9.38 13.98
C VAL A 30 -2.40 -9.32 12.51
N TYR A 31 -1.88 -10.42 11.94
CA TYR A 31 -1.58 -10.52 10.51
C TYR A 31 -2.83 -10.29 9.66
N VAL A 32 -3.93 -11.01 9.94
CA VAL A 32 -5.18 -10.88 9.18
C VAL A 32 -5.71 -9.44 9.22
N LYS A 33 -5.72 -8.82 10.40
CA LYS A 33 -6.16 -7.42 10.55
C LYS A 33 -5.25 -6.46 9.80
N PHE A 34 -3.94 -6.62 9.92
CA PHE A 34 -2.96 -5.77 9.25
C PHE A 34 -3.14 -5.83 7.73
N TRP A 35 -3.14 -7.03 7.15
CA TRP A 35 -3.29 -7.21 5.70
C TRP A 35 -4.64 -6.69 5.20
N SER A 36 -5.71 -6.88 5.97
CA SER A 36 -7.03 -6.32 5.66
C SER A 36 -7.01 -4.79 5.59
N GLN A 37 -6.30 -4.12 6.51
CA GLN A 37 -6.16 -2.66 6.50
C GLN A 37 -5.34 -2.18 5.30
N LEU A 38 -4.22 -2.83 5.00
CA LEU A 38 -3.39 -2.51 3.85
C LEU A 38 -4.16 -2.67 2.53
N GLN A 39 -4.89 -3.78 2.37
CA GLN A 39 -5.76 -4.02 1.23
C GLN A 39 -6.85 -2.95 1.10
N MET A 40 -7.46 -2.51 2.20
CA MET A 40 -8.47 -1.45 2.20
C MET A 40 -7.89 -0.12 1.70
N VAL A 41 -6.72 0.27 2.19
CA VAL A 41 -6.04 1.51 1.77
C VAL A 41 -5.73 1.46 0.27
N LEU A 42 -5.15 0.35 -0.20
CA LEU A 42 -4.83 0.15 -1.62
C LEU A 42 -6.07 0.16 -2.52
N LYS A 43 -7.16 -0.51 -2.10
CA LYS A 43 -8.46 -0.46 -2.80
C LYS A 43 -9.00 0.97 -2.91
N ARG A 44 -8.92 1.75 -1.83
CA ARG A 44 -9.36 3.15 -1.84
C ARG A 44 -8.50 4.00 -2.78
N MET A 45 -7.19 3.80 -2.79
CA MET A 45 -6.30 4.49 -3.73
C MET A 45 -6.66 4.16 -5.18
N LEU A 46 -6.87 2.89 -5.51
CA LEU A 46 -7.33 2.46 -6.83
C LEU A 46 -8.67 3.11 -7.21
N ALA A 47 -9.65 3.11 -6.31
CA ALA A 47 -10.95 3.75 -6.55
C ALA A 47 -10.83 5.26 -6.80
N THR A 48 -9.98 5.97 -6.04
CA THR A 48 -9.74 7.41 -6.25
C THR A 48 -9.09 7.71 -7.59
N THR A 49 -8.15 6.86 -8.05
CA THR A 49 -7.50 7.02 -9.35
C THR A 49 -8.45 6.76 -10.51
N LEU A 50 -9.39 5.80 -10.36
CA LEU A 50 -10.41 5.53 -11.37
C LEU A 50 -11.45 6.65 -11.48
N SER A 51 -11.89 7.20 -10.34
CA SER A 51 -12.88 8.29 -10.31
C SER A 51 -12.34 9.62 -10.86
N ALA A 52 -11.07 9.92 -10.61
CA ALA A 52 -10.39 11.09 -11.19
C ALA A 52 -10.33 11.01 -12.73
N ASN A 53 -10.18 9.81 -13.30
CA ASN A 53 -10.12 9.62 -14.75
C ASN A 53 -11.49 9.73 -15.44
N THR A 54 -12.60 9.52 -14.72
CA THR A 54 -13.97 9.65 -15.28
C THR A 54 -14.48 11.09 -15.34
N SER A 55 -13.73 12.06 -14.82
CA SER A 55 -14.16 13.45 -14.70
C SER A 55 -13.10 14.44 -15.20
N LYS A 56 -12.79 14.43 -16.51
CA LYS A 56 -12.68 15.64 -17.37
C LYS A 56 -12.12 15.39 -18.77
N SER A 57 -12.81 16.04 -19.71
CA SER A 57 -12.39 16.69 -20.97
C SER A 57 -10.87 16.79 -21.27
N PRO A 58 -10.46 16.64 -22.55
CA PRO A 58 -9.06 16.71 -22.95
C PRO A 58 -8.62 18.15 -23.20
N LEU A 59 -8.26 18.89 -22.16
CA LEU A 59 -7.61 20.19 -22.34
C LEU A 59 -6.42 20.32 -21.38
N THR A 60 -5.23 20.20 -21.98
CA THR A 60 -4.01 20.93 -21.67
C THR A 60 -3.59 21.01 -20.20
N SER A 61 -2.56 20.26 -19.83
CA SER A 61 -1.42 20.85 -19.12
C SER A 61 -0.22 19.90 -19.13
N GLN A 62 0.82 20.30 -19.84
CA GLN A 62 2.17 19.78 -19.65
C GLN A 62 2.72 20.30 -18.31
N GLN A 63 3.51 19.44 -17.65
CA GLN A 63 4.50 19.76 -16.61
C GLN A 63 4.01 20.33 -15.26
N SER A 64 4.01 19.44 -14.27
CA SER A 64 4.72 19.70 -13.02
C SER A 64 5.40 18.42 -12.54
N LEU A 65 6.71 18.53 -12.34
CA LEU A 65 7.57 17.53 -11.72
C LEU A 65 7.15 17.32 -10.26
N SER A 66 6.43 16.26 -9.94
CA SER A 66 6.50 15.59 -8.62
C SER A 66 5.73 14.27 -8.68
N GLY A 67 6.45 13.15 -8.74
CA GLY A 67 5.93 11.79 -8.83
C GLY A 67 5.23 11.33 -7.55
N ARG A 68 4.03 11.84 -7.28
CA ARG A 68 3.33 11.58 -6.01
C ARG A 68 1.81 11.50 -6.13
N SER A 69 1.33 11.00 -7.26
CA SER A 69 0.03 10.33 -7.33
C SER A 69 0.40 8.90 -7.66
N GLY A 70 0.50 8.06 -6.63
CA GLY A 70 1.00 6.69 -6.73
C GLY A 70 0.58 6.03 -8.03
N ASP A 71 1.57 5.74 -8.89
CA ASP A 71 1.36 5.11 -10.19
C ASP A 71 0.31 4.01 -10.06
N VAL A 72 -0.79 4.13 -10.80
CA VAL A 72 -1.89 3.16 -10.76
C VAL A 72 -1.35 1.75 -10.99
N GLY A 73 -0.27 1.62 -11.78
CA GLY A 73 0.51 0.39 -11.92
C GLY A 73 1.08 -0.10 -10.60
N LYS A 74 1.90 0.71 -9.92
CA LYS A 74 2.45 0.42 -8.58
C LYS A 74 1.36 0.09 -7.55
N VAL A 75 0.30 0.88 -7.44
CA VAL A 75 -0.79 0.62 -6.46
C VAL A 75 -1.50 -0.70 -6.77
N ARG A 76 -1.73 -1.01 -8.05
CA ARG A 76 -2.32 -2.29 -8.47
C ARG A 76 -1.42 -3.47 -8.14
N GLU A 77 -0.12 -3.33 -8.35
CA GLU A 77 0.84 -4.39 -8.06
C GLU A 77 1.00 -4.61 -6.56
N LEU A 78 1.08 -3.53 -5.76
CA LEU A 78 1.02 -3.59 -4.30
C LEU A 78 -0.24 -4.30 -3.81
N TYR A 79 -1.38 -4.02 -4.41
CA TYR A 79 -2.63 -4.69 -4.06
C TYR A 79 -2.55 -6.20 -4.32
N LYS A 80 -2.04 -6.63 -5.48
CA LYS A 80 -1.83 -8.06 -5.76
C LYS A 80 -0.86 -8.71 -4.78
N MET A 81 0.24 -8.05 -4.44
CA MET A 81 1.20 -8.55 -3.44
C MET A 81 0.48 -8.75 -2.10
N SER A 82 -0.28 -7.74 -1.62
CA SER A 82 -1.00 -7.79 -0.35
C SER A 82 -2.06 -8.91 -0.23
N LEU A 83 -2.55 -9.45 -1.35
CA LEU A 83 -3.49 -10.57 -1.37
C LEU A 83 -2.81 -11.93 -1.20
N LYS A 84 -1.53 -12.02 -1.55
CA LYS A 84 -0.71 -13.25 -1.46
C LYS A 84 0.16 -13.27 -0.23
N SER A 85 0.31 -12.12 0.42
CA SER A 85 1.21 -11.96 1.55
C SER A 85 0.66 -12.60 2.82
N THR A 86 1.53 -13.30 3.53
CA THR A 86 1.24 -13.94 4.82
C THR A 86 2.16 -13.43 5.92
N GLU A 87 3.30 -12.81 5.58
CA GLU A 87 4.38 -12.46 6.50
C GLU A 87 4.86 -11.02 6.30
N PHE A 88 5.27 -10.35 7.37
CA PHE A 88 5.70 -8.95 7.29
C PHE A 88 7.02 -8.75 6.54
N GLY A 89 7.84 -9.79 6.34
CA GLY A 89 9.03 -9.72 5.48
C GLY A 89 8.71 -9.23 4.05
N GLN A 90 7.49 -9.49 3.56
CA GLN A 90 7.04 -9.05 2.23
C GLN A 90 6.80 -7.53 2.15
N LEU A 91 6.65 -6.85 3.29
CA LEU A 91 6.50 -5.38 3.34
C LEU A 91 7.74 -4.65 2.85
N HIS A 92 8.93 -5.25 2.98
CA HIS A 92 10.15 -4.64 2.47
C HIS A 92 10.11 -4.53 0.93
N ALA A 93 9.68 -5.59 0.25
CA ALA A 93 9.51 -5.59 -1.20
C ALA A 93 8.43 -4.59 -1.65
N MET A 94 7.32 -4.54 -0.92
CA MET A 94 6.25 -3.56 -1.18
C MET A 94 6.71 -2.12 -0.97
N HIS A 95 7.48 -1.84 0.08
CA HIS A 95 8.06 -0.52 0.32
C HIS A 95 9.01 -0.11 -0.81
N ARG A 96 9.90 -1.01 -1.26
CA ARG A 96 10.79 -0.75 -2.39
C ARG A 96 10.04 -0.45 -3.68
N LEU A 97 8.96 -1.17 -3.95
CA LEU A 97 8.10 -0.90 -5.12
C LEU A 97 7.44 0.49 -5.01
N TRP A 98 6.98 0.86 -3.82
CA TRP A 98 6.35 2.14 -3.58
C TRP A 98 7.32 3.33 -3.70
N THR A 99 8.59 3.17 -3.31
CA THR A 99 9.60 4.24 -3.33
C THR A 99 10.48 4.30 -4.57
N SER A 100 10.48 3.25 -5.42
CA SER A 100 10.98 3.34 -6.81
C SER A 100 10.16 4.32 -7.64
#